data_AF-D2VCH0-F1
#
_entry.id   AF-D2VCH0-F1
#
_cell.length_a   1.000
_cell.length_b   1.000
_cell.length_c   1.000
_cell.angle_alpha   90.00
_cell.angle_beta   90.00
_cell.angle_gamma   90.00
#
_symmetry.space_group_name_H-M   'P 1'
#
loop_
_entity.id
_entity.type
_entity.pdbx_description
1 polymer ?
#
loop_
_entity_poly.entity_id
_entity_poly.type
_entity_poly.pdbx_seq_one_letter_code
_entity_poly.pdbx_strand_id
1 'polypeptide(L)'
;MQSQRSLSTSSADLVTETFFGQLSEEKQQVIKELFERIDKNHNGVLEKEELRGILEVMIKQDPNLIENLGLKNNTQCNTDEDILNAIFDQLDLNGDEVLSFREFAEPFARMLTNQM
;
A
#
# COMPACT_ATOMS: atom_id res chain seq x y z
N MET A 1 -17.68 30.51 -37.15
CA MET A 1 -16.83 29.32 -36.91
C MET A 1 -16.69 29.16 -35.40
N GLN A 2 -17.59 28.38 -34.80
CA GLN A 2 -17.59 28.12 -33.37
C GLN A 2 -16.58 27.01 -33.10
N SER A 3 -15.41 27.36 -32.56
CA SER A 3 -14.47 26.36 -32.01
C SER A 3 -15.05 25.84 -30.71
N GLN A 4 -15.79 24.74 -30.80
CA GLN A 4 -15.97 23.83 -29.68
C GLN A 4 -14.63 23.16 -29.43
N ARG A 5 -13.93 23.58 -28.36
CA ARG A 5 -12.77 22.87 -27.84
C ARG A 5 -13.21 22.16 -26.56
N SER A 6 -13.61 20.92 -26.77
CA SER A 6 -13.58 19.78 -25.86
C SER A 6 -14.08 19.99 -24.43
N LEU A 7 -15.27 19.46 -24.19
CA LEU A 7 -15.64 18.86 -22.92
C LEU A 7 -14.56 17.87 -22.47
N SER A 8 -14.01 18.09 -21.29
CA SER A 8 -13.56 17.02 -20.38
C SER A 8 -13.85 17.52 -18.97
N THR A 9 -15.14 17.69 -18.70
CA THR A 9 -15.65 17.67 -17.35
C THR A 9 -15.42 16.28 -16.75
N SER A 10 -14.94 16.27 -15.51
CA SER A 10 -15.29 15.25 -14.51
C SER A 10 -14.70 13.86 -14.68
N SER A 11 -13.60 13.59 -13.97
CA SER A 11 -13.31 12.27 -13.38
C SER A 11 -12.37 12.36 -12.16
N ALA A 12 -12.32 13.51 -11.47
CA ALA A 12 -11.67 13.61 -10.15
C ALA A 12 -12.62 13.22 -8.99
N ASP A 13 -13.89 12.95 -9.31
CA ASP A 13 -14.95 12.62 -8.35
C ASP A 13 -15.54 11.23 -8.62
N LEU A 14 -14.75 10.31 -9.17
CA LEU A 14 -14.96 8.92 -8.78
C LEU A 14 -14.37 8.82 -7.38
N VAL A 15 -15.24 9.04 -6.39
CA VAL A 15 -15.15 8.42 -5.07
C VAL A 15 -14.97 6.92 -5.31
N THR A 16 -13.73 6.57 -5.55
CA THR A 16 -13.25 5.19 -5.61
C THR A 16 -13.46 4.73 -4.19
N GLU A 17 -14.57 4.03 -3.96
CA GLU A 17 -15.06 3.53 -2.68
C GLU A 17 -13.92 2.82 -1.95
N THR A 18 -13.15 3.60 -1.19
CA THR A 18 -11.91 3.15 -0.57
C THR A 18 -12.29 2.76 0.84
N PHE A 19 -11.94 1.55 1.25
CA PHE A 19 -12.24 1.07 2.61
C PHE A 19 -11.63 2.00 3.66
N PHE A 20 -10.50 2.63 3.33
CA PHE A 20 -9.84 3.62 4.17
C PHE A 20 -10.77 4.77 4.60
N GLY A 21 -11.60 5.29 3.69
CA GLY A 21 -12.53 6.39 4.01
C GLY A 21 -13.68 5.99 4.93
N GLN A 22 -13.92 4.69 5.11
CA GLN A 22 -14.95 4.16 6.00
C GLN A 22 -14.41 3.76 7.38
N LEU A 23 -13.10 3.84 7.61
CA LEU A 23 -12.48 3.51 8.89
C LEU A 23 -12.70 4.61 9.93
N SER A 24 -12.72 4.23 11.21
CA SER A 24 -12.66 5.17 12.33
C SER A 24 -11.34 5.95 12.34
N GLU A 25 -11.36 7.18 12.88
CA GLU A 25 -10.19 8.07 12.93
C GLU A 25 -8.95 7.40 13.53
N GLU A 26 -9.12 6.57 14.57
CA GLU A 26 -8.03 5.79 15.18
C GLU A 26 -7.35 4.85 14.18
N LYS A 27 -8.13 4.11 13.39
CA LYS A 27 -7.60 3.17 12.39
C LYS A 27 -6.91 3.91 11.24
N GLN A 28 -7.48 5.05 10.84
CA GLN A 28 -6.84 5.91 9.84
C GLN A 28 -5.49 6.44 10.33
N GLN A 29 -5.41 6.86 11.60
CA GLN A 29 -4.16 7.30 12.21
C GLN A 29 -3.12 6.18 12.26
N VAL A 30 -3.50 4.96 12.67
CA VAL A 30 -2.57 3.82 12.70
C VAL A 30 -1.98 3.53 11.33
N ILE A 31 -2.79 3.52 10.27
CA ILE A 31 -2.32 3.29 8.90
C ILE A 31 -1.42 4.44 8.45
N LYS A 32 -1.78 5.68 8.79
CA LYS A 32 -0.99 6.86 8.45
C LYS A 32 0.37 6.89 9.15
N GLU A 33 0.40 6.61 10.45
CA GLU A 33 1.65 6.50 11.21
C GLU A 33 2.54 5.38 10.70
N LEU A 34 1.94 4.24 10.32
CA LEU A 34 2.68 3.14 9.74
C LEU A 34 3.29 3.54 8.39
N PHE A 35 2.52 4.23 7.54
CA PHE A 35 3.01 4.74 6.26
C PHE A 35 4.13 5.76 6.44
N GLU A 36 3.94 6.78 7.29
CA GLU A 36 4.94 7.82 7.56
C GLU A 36 6.22 7.26 8.19
N ARG A 37 6.15 6.12 8.89
CA ARG A 37 7.36 5.42 9.38
C ARG A 37 8.16 4.75 8.27
N ILE A 38 7.50 4.37 7.17
CA ILE A 38 8.13 3.67 6.06
C ILE A 38 8.63 4.69 5.02
N ASP A 39 7.80 5.68 4.70
CA ASP A 39 8.03 6.82 3.80
C ASP A 39 9.07 7.79 4.40
N LYS A 40 10.36 7.45 4.28
CA LYS A 40 11.47 8.23 4.86
C LYS A 40 11.73 9.52 4.10
N ASN A 41 11.54 9.48 2.78
CA ASN A 41 11.70 10.64 1.92
C ASN A 41 10.48 11.57 1.96
N HIS A 42 9.38 11.15 2.61
CA HIS A 42 8.13 11.89 2.72
C HIS A 42 7.56 12.32 1.36
N ASN A 43 7.74 11.48 0.34
CA ASN A 43 7.27 11.76 -1.01
C ASN A 43 5.78 11.35 -1.19
N GLY A 44 5.21 10.64 -0.20
CA GLY A 44 3.82 10.17 -0.22
C GLY A 44 3.60 8.84 -0.95
N VAL A 45 4.68 8.16 -1.38
CA VAL A 45 4.67 6.84 -2.05
C VAL A 45 5.84 5.98 -1.54
N LEU A 46 5.61 4.70 -1.26
CA LEU A 46 6.69 3.81 -0.85
C LEU A 46 7.38 3.24 -2.09
N GLU A 47 8.62 3.66 -2.30
CA GLU A 47 9.46 3.10 -3.35
C GLU A 47 9.99 1.72 -2.93
N LYS A 48 10.32 0.85 -3.90
CA LYS A 48 10.92 -0.47 -3.62
C LYS A 48 12.13 -0.41 -2.68
N GLU A 49 12.95 0.64 -2.79
CA GLU A 49 14.13 0.84 -1.96
C GLU A 49 13.77 1.15 -0.48
N GLU A 50 12.73 1.96 -0.26
CA GLU A 50 12.25 2.29 1.07
C GLU A 50 11.57 1.09 1.73
N LEU A 51 10.72 0.39 0.98
CA LEU A 51 10.09 -0.83 1.45
C LEU A 51 11.14 -1.91 1.74
N ARG A 52 12.19 -2.04 0.92
CA ARG A 52 13.31 -2.95 1.15
C ARG A 52 14.01 -2.67 2.47
N GLY A 53 14.38 -1.41 2.69
CA GLY A 53 15.09 -1.01 3.90
C GLY A 53 14.29 -1.30 5.16
N ILE A 54 12.97 -1.06 5.12
CA ILE A 54 12.10 -1.33 6.27
C ILE A 54 11.77 -2.81 6.41
N LEU A 55 11.52 -3.53 5.32
CA LEU A 55 11.24 -4.96 5.39
C LEU A 55 12.42 -5.72 5.97
N GLU A 56 13.66 -5.36 5.62
CA GLU A 56 14.85 -5.96 6.22
C GLU A 56 14.89 -5.74 7.75
N VAL A 57 14.56 -4.52 8.20
CA VAL A 57 14.50 -4.19 9.64
C VAL A 57 13.33 -4.89 10.32
N MET A 58 12.15 -4.89 9.72
CA MET A 58 10.94 -5.50 10.26
C MET A 58 11.05 -7.02 10.32
N ILE A 59 11.64 -7.70 9.32
CA ILE A 59 11.88 -9.15 9.38
C ILE A 59 12.91 -9.47 10.47
N LYS A 60 13.93 -8.62 10.65
CA LYS A 60 14.91 -8.76 11.74
C LYS A 60 14.27 -8.55 13.12
N GLN A 61 13.28 -7.66 13.23
CA GLN A 61 12.59 -7.37 14.50
C GLN A 61 11.43 -8.35 14.78
N ASP A 62 10.68 -8.73 13.75
CA ASP A 62 9.50 -9.57 13.82
C ASP A 62 9.43 -10.53 12.60
N PRO A 63 10.06 -11.71 12.70
CA PRO A 63 10.13 -12.67 11.59
C PRO A 63 8.78 -13.28 11.23
N ASN A 64 7.75 -13.12 12.07
CA ASN A 64 6.40 -13.61 11.82
C ASN A 64 5.57 -12.63 10.98
N LEU A 65 6.06 -11.41 10.70
CA LEU A 65 5.33 -10.43 9.89
C LEU A 65 4.97 -10.98 8.51
N ILE A 66 5.90 -11.71 7.88
CA ILE A 66 5.70 -12.35 6.57
C ILE A 66 4.58 -13.40 6.64
N GLU A 67 4.49 -14.11 7.76
CA GLU A 67 3.47 -15.13 8.00
C GLU A 67 2.10 -14.50 8.30
N ASN A 68 2.07 -13.44 9.11
CA ASN A 68 0.86 -12.68 9.42
C ASN A 68 0.27 -11.97 8.19
N LEU A 69 1.13 -11.51 7.27
CA LEU A 69 0.71 -10.94 6.00
C LEU A 69 0.22 -12.01 5.00
N GLY A 70 0.26 -13.31 5.35
CA GLY A 70 -0.25 -14.39 4.51
C GLY A 70 0.53 -14.60 3.21
N LEU A 71 1.76 -14.09 3.13
CA LEU A 71 2.58 -14.06 1.91
C LEU A 71 3.23 -15.43 1.61
N LYS A 72 3.16 -16.38 2.55
CA LYS A 72 3.72 -17.74 2.42
C LYS A 72 2.86 -18.68 1.56
N ASN A 73 2.29 -18.20 0.48
CA ASN A 73 1.60 -19.06 -0.48
C ASN A 73 2.58 -19.50 -1.59
N ASN A 74 3.24 -20.63 -1.35
CA ASN A 74 3.83 -21.53 -2.36
C ASN A 74 5.02 -21.06 -3.21
N THR A 75 5.71 -19.96 -2.88
CA THR A 75 6.97 -19.63 -3.56
C THR A 75 8.11 -19.75 -2.57
N GLN A 76 9.12 -20.53 -2.94
CA GLN A 76 10.33 -20.69 -2.16
C GLN A 76 11.15 -19.40 -2.22
N CYS A 77 10.74 -18.41 -1.43
CA CYS A 77 11.41 -17.14 -1.29
C CYS A 77 12.71 -17.37 -0.51
N ASN A 78 13.84 -17.41 -1.23
CA ASN A 78 15.17 -17.62 -0.64
C ASN A 78 15.89 -16.30 -0.30
N THR A 79 15.36 -15.15 -0.72
CA THR A 79 16.03 -13.84 -0.64
C THR A 79 15.04 -12.74 -0.27
N ASP A 80 15.52 -11.71 0.41
CA ASP A 80 14.78 -10.48 0.74
C ASP A 80 14.10 -9.84 -0.48
N GLU A 81 14.77 -9.79 -1.64
CA GLU A 81 14.19 -9.28 -2.89
C GLU A 81 12.97 -10.07 -3.38
N ASP A 82 12.95 -11.39 -3.18
CA ASP A 82 11.84 -12.25 -3.62
C ASP A 82 10.60 -12.01 -2.74
N ILE A 83 10.83 -11.87 -1.42
CA ILE A 83 9.79 -11.51 -0.44
C ILE A 83 9.26 -10.11 -0.74
N LEU A 84 10.16 -9.17 -1.03
CA LEU A 84 9.80 -7.80 -1.39
C LEU A 84 8.93 -7.76 -2.62
N ASN A 85 9.33 -8.42 -3.70
CA ASN A 85 8.53 -8.48 -4.91
C ASN A 85 7.18 -9.16 -4.67
N ALA A 86 7.11 -10.22 -3.86
CA ALA A 86 5.84 -10.88 -3.53
C ALA A 86 4.90 -10.00 -2.67
N ILE A 87 5.45 -9.13 -1.82
CA ILE A 87 4.69 -8.12 -1.08
C ILE A 87 4.25 -7.02 -2.03
N PHE A 88 5.17 -6.53 -2.84
CA PHE A 88 4.91 -5.46 -3.80
C PHE A 88 3.81 -5.90 -4.76
N ASP A 89 3.91 -7.06 -5.39
CA ASP A 89 2.90 -7.60 -6.32
C ASP A 89 1.49 -7.71 -5.70
N GLN A 90 1.40 -7.95 -4.40
CA GLN A 90 0.11 -7.99 -3.70
C GLN A 90 -0.45 -6.62 -3.32
N LEU A 91 0.41 -5.62 -3.13
CA LEU A 91 0.04 -4.27 -2.70
C LEU A 91 -0.04 -3.29 -3.89
N ASP A 92 0.78 -3.49 -4.91
CA ASP A 92 0.95 -2.67 -6.12
C ASP A 92 -0.11 -3.08 -7.15
N LEU A 93 -1.33 -2.59 -6.93
CA LEU A 93 -2.49 -2.94 -7.74
C LEU A 93 -2.41 -2.32 -9.15
N ASN A 94 -1.76 -1.17 -9.28
CA ASN A 94 -1.60 -0.50 -10.58
C ASN A 94 -0.33 -0.91 -11.33
N GLY A 95 0.64 -1.53 -10.64
CA GLY A 95 1.89 -2.01 -11.24
C GLY A 95 2.86 -0.89 -11.59
N ASP A 96 2.81 0.24 -10.89
CA ASP A 96 3.71 1.40 -11.15
C ASP A 96 5.05 1.28 -10.40
N GLU A 97 5.30 0.14 -9.75
CA GLU A 97 6.51 -0.15 -8.97
C GLU A 97 6.72 0.80 -7.76
N VAL A 98 5.68 1.55 -7.40
CA VAL A 98 5.58 2.41 -6.21
C VAL A 98 4.26 2.12 -5.49
N LEU A 99 4.28 2.11 -4.16
CA LEU A 99 3.06 1.93 -3.36
C LEU A 99 2.56 3.27 -2.87
N SER A 100 1.51 3.79 -3.48
CA SER A 100 0.85 4.99 -2.98
C SER A 100 0.25 4.75 -1.60
N PHE A 101 0.07 5.81 -0.81
CA PHE A 101 -0.62 5.73 0.49
C PHE A 101 -1.92 4.93 0.42
N ARG A 102 -2.69 5.12 -0.65
CA ARG A 102 -3.93 4.37 -0.88
C ARG A 102 -3.70 2.88 -1.08
N GLU A 103 -2.74 2.49 -1.91
CA GLU A 103 -2.43 1.09 -2.26
C GLU A 103 -1.90 0.34 -1.04
N PHE A 104 -1.16 1.04 -0.19
CA PHE A 104 -0.79 0.56 1.13
C PHE A 104 -2.00 0.49 2.08
N ALA A 105 -2.83 1.54 2.13
CA ALA A 105 -3.93 1.66 3.09
C ALA A 105 -5.10 0.72 2.81
N GLU A 106 -5.40 0.40 1.55
CA GLU A 106 -6.52 -0.46 1.13
C GLU A 106 -6.50 -1.87 1.76
N PRO A 107 -5.43 -2.67 1.64
CA PRO A 107 -5.37 -4.00 2.23
C PRO A 107 -5.37 -3.95 3.76
N PHE A 108 -4.70 -2.96 4.35
CA PHE A 108 -4.72 -2.74 5.80
C PHE A 108 -6.10 -2.32 6.31
N ALA A 109 -6.77 -1.43 5.58
CA ALA A 109 -8.14 -1.04 5.86
C ALA A 109 -9.04 -2.26 5.80
N ARG A 110 -8.95 -3.06 4.72
CA ARG A 110 -9.75 -4.28 4.57
C ARG A 110 -9.49 -5.27 5.71
N MET A 111 -8.24 -5.46 6.13
CA MET A 111 -7.88 -6.30 7.27
C MET A 111 -8.50 -5.79 8.59
N LEU A 112 -8.41 -4.48 8.86
CA LEU A 112 -9.00 -3.87 10.05
C LEU A 112 -10.53 -3.80 10.00
N THR A 113 -11.13 -3.83 8.81
CA THR A 113 -12.59 -3.81 8.63
C THR A 113 -13.19 -5.21 8.77
N ASN A 114 -12.49 -6.27 8.34
CA ASN A 114 -12.94 -7.67 8.39
C ASN A 114 -12.88 -8.30 9.81
N GLN A 115 -12.89 -7.47 10.86
CA GLN A 115 -12.90 -7.85 12.28
C GLN A 115 -14.23 -7.47 12.98
N MET A 116 -15.27 -7.08 12.23
CA MET A 116 -16.61 -6.81 12.76
C MET A 116 -17.59 -7.95 12.48
#